data_AF-A0A7X8HFU9-F1
#
_entry.id   AF-A0A7X8HFU9-F1
#
_cell.length_a   1.000
_cell.length_b   1.000
_cell.length_c   1.000
_cell.angle_alpha   90.00
_cell.angle_beta   90.00
_cell.angle_gamma   90.00
#
_symmetry.space_group_name_H-M   'P 1'
#
loop_
_entity.id
_entity.type
_entity.pdbx_description
1 polymer ?
#
loop_
_entity_poly.entity_id
_entity_poly.type
_entity_poly.pdbx_seq_one_letter_code
_entity_poly.pdbx_strand_id
1 'polypeptide(L)' 'MKTYEFEIIETLQKIVSVSANNEREAYNKVFNMYTNGEVTLDAEDFLETEINYIGSDNY' A
#
# COMPACT_ATOMS: atom_id res chain seq x y z
N MET A 1 13.92 -18.99 -27.08
CA MET A 1 13.82 -17.81 -26.20
C MET A 1 13.59 -18.32 -24.78
N LYS A 2 14.07 -17.60 -23.76
CA LYS A 2 13.87 -17.98 -22.35
C LYS A 2 12.95 -16.97 -21.68
N THR A 3 12.07 -17.45 -20.82
CA THR A 3 11.18 -16.64 -19.99
C THR A 3 11.82 -16.47 -18.62
N TYR A 4 11.66 -15.30 -18.03
CA TYR A 4 12.17 -14.94 -16.70
C TYR A 4 11.02 -14.31 -15.92
N GLU A 5 10.89 -14.69 -14.65
CA GLU A 5 9.84 -14.20 -13.76
C GLU A 5 10.41 -13.26 -12.72
N PHE A 6 9.73 -12.14 -12.51
CA PHE A 6 10.05 -11.13 -11.53
C PHE A 6 8.79 -10.76 -10.76
N GLU A 7 8.92 -10.58 -9.47
CA GLU A 7 7.93 -9.96 -8.59
C GLU A 7 8.23 -8.47 -8.50
N ILE A 8 7.19 -7.65 -8.59
CA ILE A 8 7.27 -6.20 -8.38
C ILE A 8 6.32 -5.87 -7.23
N ILE A 9 6.85 -5.28 -6.17
CA ILE A 9 6.09 -4.84 -5.00
C ILE A 9 6.18 -3.31 -4.95
N GLU A 10 5.04 -2.64 -4.78
CA GLU A 10 4.96 -1.20 -4.58
C GLU A 10 4.35 -0.89 -3.20
N THR A 11 4.98 0.03 -2.48
CA THR A 11 4.44 0.59 -1.23
C THR A 11 3.96 2.01 -1.50
N LEU A 12 2.68 2.29 -1.21
CA LEU A 12 2.09 3.63 -1.27
C LEU A 12 1.86 4.17 0.15
N GLN A 13 2.09 5.47 0.37
CA GLN A 13 1.93 6.13 1.66
C GLN A 13 1.26 7.50 1.53
N LYS A 14 0.17 7.71 2.27
CA LYS A 14 -0.53 8.99 2.41
C LYS A 14 -0.65 9.41 3.87
N ILE A 15 -0.27 10.66 4.18
CA ILE A 15 -0.44 11.25 5.51
C ILE A 15 -1.79 11.96 5.56
N VAL A 16 -2.64 11.56 6.51
CA VAL A 16 -3.96 12.17 6.73
C VAL A 16 -4.09 12.70 8.16
N SER A 17 -4.89 13.76 8.32
CA SER A 17 -5.21 14.34 9.62
C SER A 17 -6.70 14.21 9.89
N VAL A 18 -7.06 13.69 11.07
CA VAL A 18 -8.46 13.56 11.51
C VAL A 18 -8.63 14.08 12.93
N SER A 19 -9.77 14.72 13.18
CA SER A 19 -10.20 15.06 14.55
C SER A 19 -10.99 13.90 15.14
N ALA A 20 -10.63 13.51 16.37
CA ALA A 20 -11.26 12.46 17.18
C ALA A 20 -10.97 12.70 18.67
N ASN A 21 -11.74 12.08 19.57
CA ASN A 21 -11.55 12.26 21.01
C ASN A 21 -10.45 11.37 21.60
N ASN A 22 -10.05 10.32 20.88
CA ASN A 22 -8.98 9.40 21.26
C ASN A 22 -8.41 8.68 20.03
N GLU A 23 -7.29 8.00 20.24
CA GLU A 23 -6.57 7.27 19.19
C GLU A 23 -7.40 6.17 18.52
N ARG A 24 -8.16 5.40 19.30
CA ARG A 24 -9.00 4.32 18.75
C ARG A 24 -10.09 4.85 17.82
N GLU A 25 -10.73 5.96 18.19
CA GLU A 25 -11.69 6.66 17.35
C GLU A 25 -11.02 7.22 16.09
N ALA A 26 -9.82 7.83 16.21
CA ALA A 26 -9.06 8.32 15.07
C ALA A 26 -8.72 7.19 14.08
N TYR A 27 -8.22 6.06 14.58
CA TYR A 27 -7.90 4.89 13.76
C TYR A 27 -9.15 4.37 13.03
N ASN A 28 -10.25 4.14 13.75
CA ASN A 28 -11.49 3.66 13.16
C ASN A 28 -12.01 4.62 12.07
N LYS A 29 -11.87 5.93 12.28
CA LYS A 29 -12.27 6.94 11.31
C LYS A 29 -11.42 6.87 10.03
N VAL A 30 -10.09 6.85 10.16
CA VAL A 30 -9.19 6.70 9.00
C VAL A 30 -9.42 5.38 8.27
N PHE A 31 -9.59 4.28 9.01
CA PHE A 31 -9.89 2.98 8.44
C PHE A 31 -11.18 3.00 7.63
N ASN A 32 -12.26 3.54 8.18
CA ASN A 32 -13.54 3.67 7.48
C ASN A 32 -13.42 4.57 6.24
N MET A 33 -12.70 5.70 6.33
CA MET A 33 -12.45 6.59 5.20
C MET A 33 -11.72 5.85 4.07
N TYR A 34 -10.73 5.02 4.41
CA TYR A 34 -10.02 4.19 3.43
C TYR A 34 -10.93 3.11 2.81
N THR A 35 -11.65 2.34 3.62
CA THR A 35 -12.53 1.27 3.13
C THR A 35 -13.72 1.77 2.31
N ASN A 36 -14.18 3.00 2.59
CA ASN A 36 -15.26 3.65 1.84
C ASN A 36 -14.77 4.39 0.59
N GLY A 37 -13.45 4.47 0.34
CA GLY A 37 -12.87 5.19 -0.78
C GLY A 37 -12.88 6.72 -0.62
N GLU A 38 -13.08 7.24 0.58
CA GLU A 38 -12.94 8.67 0.89
C GLU A 38 -11.47 9.09 0.94
N VAL A 39 -10.59 8.16 1.30
CA VAL A 39 -9.12 8.27 1.18
C VAL A 39 -8.65 7.14 0.29
N THR A 40 -8.17 7.47 -0.90
CA THR A 40 -7.55 6.52 -1.84
C THR A 40 -6.06 6.83 -1.94
N LEU A 41 -5.24 5.82 -2.19
CA LEU A 41 -3.82 6.01 -2.53
C LEU A 41 -3.65 5.74 -4.02
N ASP A 42 -2.83 6.55 -4.68
CA ASP A 42 -2.53 6.42 -6.11
C ASP A 42 -1.02 6.59 -6.39
N ALA A 43 -0.67 6.76 -7.67
CA ALA A 43 0.71 6.86 -8.10
C ALA A 43 1.46 8.07 -7.50
N GLU A 44 0.76 9.13 -7.08
CA GLU A 44 1.39 10.28 -6.42
C GLU A 44 1.79 9.97 -4.98
N ASP A 45 1.21 8.93 -4.37
CA ASP A 45 1.51 8.46 -3.02
C ASP A 45 2.65 7.43 -2.98
N PHE A 46 3.37 7.25 -4.09
CA PHE A 46 4.45 6.30 -4.21
C PHE A 46 5.57 6.55 -3.20
N LEU A 47 5.93 5.51 -2.43
CA LEU A 47 7.04 5.55 -1.47
C LEU A 47 8.26 4.76 -1.96
N GLU A 48 8.06 3.49 -2.33
CA GLU A 48 9.15 2.59 -2.71
C GLU A 48 8.68 1.45 -3.61
N THR A 49 9.63 0.88 -4.36
CA THR A 49 9.45 -0.30 -5.19
C THR A 49 10.53 -1.32 -4.85
N GLU A 50 10.13 -2.59 -4.78
CA GLU A 50 11.04 -3.74 -4.76
C GLU A 50 10.84 -4.58 -6.03
N ILE A 51 11.94 -5.04 -6.62
CA ILE A 51 11.92 -5.91 -7.80
C ILE A 51 12.75 -7.15 -7.50
N ASN A 52 12.08 -8.28 -7.35
CA ASN A 52 12.69 -9.56 -6.99
C ASN A 52 12.68 -10.50 -8.18
N TYR A 53 13.84 -11.05 -8.56
CA TYR A 53 13.87 -12.16 -9.51
C TYR A 53 13.42 -13.44 -8.81
N ILE A 54 12.36 -14.07 -9.29
CA ILE A 54 11.79 -15.24 -8.62
C ILE A 54 12.58 -16.50 -8.97
N GLY A 55 13.05 -16.61 -10.22
CA GLY A 55 13.71 -17.82 -10.73
C GLY A 55 12.81 -19.07 -10.66
N SER A 56 13.09 -20.10 -11.46
CA SER A 56 12.26 -21.31 -11.50
C SER A 56 12.39 -22.23 -10.29
N ASP A 57 13.16 -21.86 -9.26
CA ASP A 57 13.56 -22.75 -8.17
C ASP A 57 12.86 -22.35 -6.86
N ASN A 58 11.54 -22.43 -6.84
CA ASN A 58 10.77 -22.53 -5.61
C ASN A 58 9.61 -23.51 -5.81
N TYR A 59 9.93 -24.82 -5.79
CA TYR A 59 9.32 -25.88 -4.97
C TYR A 59 10.03 -27.22 -5.20
#